data_AF-A0A4Q3WZ11-F1
#
_entry.id   AF-A0A4Q3WZ11-F1
#
_cell.length_a   1.000
_cell.length_b   1.000
_cell.length_c   1.000
_cell.angle_alpha   90.00
_cell.angle_beta   90.00
_cell.angle_gamma   90.00
#
_symmetry.space_group_name_H-M   'P 1'
#
loop_
_entity.id
_entity.type
_entity.pdbx_description
1 polymer ?
#
loop_
_entity_poly.entity_id
_entity_poly.type
_entity_poly.pdbx_seq_one_letter_code
_entity_poly.pdbx_strand_id
1 'polypeptide(L)'
;MRKSLLVLCLSLLTLPVAAARADSWLPPSPKIYASTDGSKPLKVVPGQGIIANASWVTMAPDGTVQEAKPFPLVNIPVTALVPGRFIPYFVTLNTYSKVGYEHSLVIYRDNGEVVRDFKLEDLLTPKEIKEHALQTVASRFWDASAKFDFVIPKVERTEEGGQGRKYQAEDEENVQLHIVFPWGKQMAVRLKDGEVTVLKEA
;
A
#
# COMPACT_ATOMS: atom_id res chain seq x y z
N MET A 1 46.81 61.46 15.22
CA MET A 1 47.18 60.04 15.05
C MET A 1 46.00 59.16 15.47
N ARG A 2 45.72 58.11 14.68
CA ARG A 2 44.79 56.97 14.93
C ARG A 2 43.27 57.25 14.88
N LYS A 3 42.69 57.13 13.68
CA LYS A 3 41.28 56.80 13.44
C LYS A 3 41.19 55.88 12.22
N SER A 4 41.45 54.58 12.38
CA SER A 4 41.09 53.55 11.40
C SER A 4 41.32 52.18 12.02
N LEU A 5 40.26 51.50 12.43
CA LEU A 5 40.07 50.05 12.31
C LEU A 5 38.70 49.69 12.89
N LEU A 6 38.10 48.61 12.38
CA LEU A 6 36.80 48.03 12.72
C LEU A 6 35.56 48.70 12.12
N VAL A 7 35.38 48.53 10.81
CA VAL A 7 34.09 48.15 10.24
C VAL A 7 34.36 47.13 9.14
N LEU A 8 34.62 45.87 9.52
CA LEU A 8 34.73 44.77 8.56
C LEU A 8 34.03 43.54 9.16
N CYS A 9 33.15 42.96 8.36
CA CYS A 9 32.49 41.66 8.57
C CYS A 9 31.32 41.62 9.56
N LEU A 10 30.22 42.30 9.25
CA LEU A 10 28.89 41.88 9.71
C LEU A 10 27.90 41.78 8.53
N SER A 11 28.36 41.21 7.44
CA SER A 11 27.54 40.74 6.31
C SER A 11 27.51 39.21 6.31
N LEU A 12 27.22 38.61 7.48
CA LEU A 12 26.99 37.18 7.62
C LEU A 12 25.61 36.83 7.08
N LEU A 13 25.60 36.31 5.86
CA LEU A 13 24.66 35.34 5.30
C LEU A 13 23.23 35.35 5.89
N THR A 14 22.37 36.20 5.36
CA THR A 14 20.93 35.91 5.32
C THR A 14 20.68 34.91 4.19
N LEU A 15 21.16 33.67 4.34
CA LEU A 15 20.70 32.58 3.47
C LEU A 15 19.24 32.32 3.83
N PRO A 16 18.30 32.39 2.87
CA PRO A 16 16.95 31.94 3.13
C PRO A 16 17.04 30.45 3.47
N VAL A 17 16.84 30.12 4.75
CA VAL A 17 16.61 28.75 5.18
C VAL A 17 15.28 28.37 4.56
N ALA A 18 15.31 27.76 3.38
CA ALA A 18 14.16 27.06 2.86
C ALA A 18 13.80 26.03 3.93
N ALA A 19 12.67 26.25 4.62
CA ALA A 19 12.20 25.34 5.64
C ALA A 19 12.09 23.96 5.00
N ALA A 20 13.02 23.07 5.31
CA ALA A 20 12.96 21.70 4.84
C ALA A 20 11.65 21.14 5.39
N ARG A 21 10.71 20.83 4.49
CA ARG A 21 9.47 20.13 4.84
C ARG A 21 9.80 18.68 5.13
N ALA A 22 10.49 18.46 6.25
CA ALA A 22 10.67 17.15 6.83
C ALA A 22 9.32 16.71 7.39
N ASP A 23 8.89 15.53 6.99
CA ASP A 23 7.68 14.95 7.53
C ASP A 23 7.93 14.55 8.99
N SER A 24 7.04 14.95 9.88
CA SER A 24 7.03 14.46 11.25
C SER A 24 6.19 13.19 11.30
N TRP A 25 6.82 12.07 11.63
CA TRP A 25 6.16 10.78 11.78
C TRP A 25 6.21 10.31 13.23
N LEU A 26 5.04 10.01 13.82
CA LEU A 26 4.97 9.33 15.12
C LEU A 26 5.37 7.87 14.95
N PRO A 27 6.17 7.27 15.87
CA PRO A 27 6.60 5.88 15.77
C PRO A 27 5.44 4.95 15.40
N PRO A 28 5.65 4.01 14.46
CA PRO A 28 4.57 3.14 14.02
C PRO A 28 4.13 2.27 15.19
N SER A 29 2.82 2.12 15.37
CA SER A 29 2.21 1.29 16.41
C SER A 29 1.57 0.04 15.81
N PRO A 30 1.36 -1.03 16.61
CA PRO A 30 0.59 -2.18 16.17
C PRO A 30 -0.82 -1.78 15.70
N LYS A 31 -1.28 -2.39 14.61
CA LYS A 31 -2.60 -2.14 14.03
C LYS A 31 -3.27 -3.46 13.64
N ILE A 32 -4.60 -3.48 13.65
CA ILE A 32 -5.39 -4.57 13.07
C ILE A 32 -6.10 -4.01 11.84
N TYR A 33 -5.91 -4.68 10.72
CA TYR A 33 -6.64 -4.46 9.47
C TYR A 33 -7.62 -5.61 9.31
N ALA A 34 -8.78 -5.38 8.73
CA ALA A 34 -9.74 -6.45 8.48
C ALA A 34 -10.33 -6.31 7.09
N SER A 35 -10.80 -7.43 6.55
CA SER A 35 -11.69 -7.42 5.39
C SER A 35 -12.95 -6.60 5.67
N THR A 36 -13.63 -6.13 4.63
CA THR A 36 -14.85 -5.32 4.75
C THR A 36 -15.95 -6.02 5.54
N ASP A 37 -16.01 -7.35 5.48
CA ASP A 37 -16.95 -8.19 6.23
C ASP A 37 -16.46 -8.57 7.65
N GLY A 38 -15.27 -8.11 8.04
CA GLY A 38 -14.65 -8.41 9.34
C GLY A 38 -14.16 -9.84 9.52
N SER A 39 -14.31 -10.71 8.50
CA SER A 39 -14.03 -12.15 8.62
C SER A 39 -12.54 -12.48 8.74
N LYS A 40 -11.66 -11.59 8.28
CA LYS A 40 -10.20 -11.82 8.24
C LYS A 40 -9.42 -10.66 8.87
N PRO A 41 -9.23 -10.65 10.19
CA PRO A 41 -8.37 -9.68 10.83
C PRO A 41 -6.88 -10.08 10.67
N LEU A 42 -6.10 -9.13 10.16
CA LEU A 42 -4.66 -9.17 10.03
C LEU A 42 -4.05 -8.18 11.03
N LYS A 43 -3.34 -8.69 12.03
CA LYS A 43 -2.57 -7.86 12.95
C LYS A 43 -1.19 -7.60 12.35
N VAL A 44 -0.77 -6.34 12.34
CA VAL A 44 0.55 -5.91 11.91
C VAL A 44 1.25 -5.26 13.10
N VAL A 45 2.44 -5.77 13.42
CA VAL A 45 3.29 -5.30 14.51
C VAL A 45 4.60 -4.77 13.92
N PRO A 46 4.86 -3.46 13.99
CA PRO A 46 6.15 -2.90 13.58
C PRO A 46 7.29 -3.53 14.37
N GLY A 47 8.35 -3.95 13.69
CA GLY A 47 9.56 -4.50 14.28
C GLY A 47 10.62 -3.43 14.55
N GLN A 48 11.84 -3.88 14.83
CA GLN A 48 13.01 -3.00 14.82
C GLN A 48 13.42 -2.72 13.35
N GLY A 49 13.73 -1.46 13.03
CA GLY A 49 14.14 -1.07 11.68
C GLY A 49 12.96 -0.75 10.75
N ILE A 50 13.00 -1.27 9.52
CA ILE A 50 12.00 -1.00 8.46
C ILE A 50 11.10 -2.20 8.13
N ILE A 51 11.13 -3.24 8.97
CA ILE A 51 10.31 -4.45 8.80
C ILE A 51 9.20 -4.53 9.84
N ALA A 52 8.09 -5.15 9.48
CA ALA A 52 7.02 -5.52 10.40
C ALA A 52 6.83 -7.03 10.41
N ASN A 53 6.11 -7.53 11.41
CA ASN A 53 5.53 -8.88 11.36
C ASN A 53 4.02 -8.75 11.23
N ALA A 54 3.41 -9.71 10.55
CA ALA A 54 1.97 -9.84 10.49
C ALA A 54 1.53 -11.23 10.96
N SER A 55 0.32 -11.30 11.48
CA SER A 55 -0.31 -12.53 11.94
C SER A 55 -1.81 -12.46 11.70
N TRP A 56 -2.39 -13.58 11.29
CA TRP A 56 -3.83 -13.71 11.23
C TRP A 56 -4.39 -13.85 12.64
N VAL A 57 -5.47 -13.14 12.89
CA VAL A 57 -6.19 -13.20 14.16
C VAL A 57 -7.53 -13.89 13.91
N THR A 58 -7.96 -14.71 14.85
CA THR A 58 -9.29 -15.31 14.85
C THR A 58 -9.91 -15.13 16.23
N MET A 59 -11.23 -15.04 16.28
CA MET A 59 -11.98 -14.99 17.53
C MET A 59 -12.70 -16.32 17.69
N ALA A 60 -12.39 -17.03 18.77
CA ALA A 60 -13.08 -18.26 19.11
C ALA A 60 -14.51 -17.95 19.61
N PRO A 61 -15.44 -18.92 19.57
CA PRO A 61 -16.82 -18.72 20.00
C PRO A 61 -16.99 -18.27 21.45
N ASP A 62 -15.99 -18.53 22.30
CA ASP A 62 -15.92 -18.10 23.70
C ASP A 62 -15.41 -16.66 23.88
N GLY A 63 -15.11 -15.95 22.77
CA GLY A 63 -14.55 -14.60 22.77
C GLY A 63 -13.02 -14.56 22.90
N THR A 64 -12.34 -15.70 23.02
CA THR A 64 -10.88 -15.76 23.10
C THR A 64 -10.26 -15.42 21.75
N VAL A 65 -9.28 -14.50 21.75
CA VAL A 65 -8.51 -14.15 20.55
C VAL A 65 -7.38 -15.17 20.36
N GLN A 66 -7.34 -15.83 19.21
CA GLN A 66 -6.25 -16.70 18.80
C GLN A 66 -5.46 -16.03 17.68
N GLU A 67 -4.13 -16.05 17.82
CA GLU A 67 -3.20 -15.47 16.85
C GLU A 67 -2.42 -16.60 16.17
N ALA A 68 -2.43 -16.61 14.84
CA ALA A 68 -1.62 -17.53 14.06
C ALA A 68 -0.12 -17.21 14.22
N LYS A 69 0.74 -18.14 13.80
CA LYS A 69 2.19 -17.91 13.78
C LYS A 69 2.49 -16.64 12.94
N PRO A 70 3.24 -15.66 13.50
CA PRO A 70 3.59 -14.47 12.75
C PRO A 70 4.56 -14.77 11.61
N PHE A 71 4.47 -13.98 10.54
CA PHE A 71 5.35 -13.99 9.38
C PHE A 71 5.89 -12.57 9.11
N PRO A 72 7.10 -12.46 8.54
CA PRO A 72 7.71 -11.15 8.27
C PRO A 72 7.05 -10.46 7.08
N LEU A 73 7.01 -9.13 7.12
CA LEU A 73 6.71 -8.25 5.99
C LEU A 73 8.00 -7.55 5.56
N VAL A 74 8.12 -7.27 4.25
CA VAL A 74 9.29 -6.53 3.73
C VAL A 74 9.25 -5.04 4.05
N ASN A 75 8.12 -4.53 4.52
CA ASN A 75 7.89 -3.14 4.90
C ASN A 75 7.20 -3.00 6.27
N ILE A 76 7.24 -1.79 6.84
CA ILE A 76 6.28 -1.34 7.85
C ILE A 76 5.17 -0.60 7.12
N PRO A 77 4.01 -1.23 6.88
CA PRO A 77 3.00 -0.66 6.01
C PRO A 77 2.28 0.51 6.68
N VAL A 78 1.93 1.53 5.89
CA VAL A 78 1.02 2.59 6.37
C VAL A 78 -0.40 2.03 6.46
N THR A 79 -0.79 1.27 5.44
CA THR A 79 -2.10 0.63 5.30
C THR A 79 -1.94 -0.81 4.82
N ALA A 80 -2.78 -1.72 5.30
CA ALA A 80 -2.97 -3.03 4.70
C ALA A 80 -4.43 -3.19 4.25
N LEU A 81 -4.62 -3.83 3.10
CA LEU A 81 -5.90 -4.13 2.49
C LEU A 81 -6.07 -5.65 2.50
N VAL A 82 -7.14 -6.13 3.11
CA VAL A 82 -7.43 -7.57 3.22
C VAL A 82 -8.68 -7.87 2.39
N PRO A 83 -8.60 -8.73 1.36
CA PRO A 83 -9.79 -9.15 0.64
C PRO A 83 -10.72 -9.93 1.58
N GLY A 84 -12.02 -9.71 1.45
CA GLY A 84 -13.03 -10.55 2.08
C GLY A 84 -13.08 -11.93 1.44
N ARG A 85 -13.86 -12.83 2.03
CA ARG A 85 -13.92 -14.26 1.66
C ARG A 85 -12.54 -14.94 1.81
N PHE A 86 -12.47 -16.25 1.63
CA PHE A 86 -11.24 -17.05 1.86
C PHE A 86 -10.15 -16.86 0.79
N ILE A 87 -9.97 -15.64 0.28
CA ILE A 87 -8.94 -15.29 -0.71
C ILE A 87 -7.56 -15.29 -0.03
N PRO A 88 -6.58 -16.10 -0.47
CA PRO A 88 -5.32 -16.33 0.23
C PRO A 88 -4.26 -15.24 -0.06
N TYR A 89 -4.69 -13.98 -0.10
CA TYR A 89 -3.83 -12.83 -0.38
C TYR A 89 -4.16 -11.67 0.55
N PHE A 90 -3.21 -10.75 0.70
CA PHE A 90 -3.46 -9.40 1.20
C PHE A 90 -2.47 -8.42 0.55
N VAL A 91 -2.76 -7.13 0.64
CA VAL A 91 -1.92 -6.08 0.06
C VAL A 91 -1.49 -5.12 1.16
N THR A 92 -0.25 -4.64 1.09
CA THR A 92 0.16 -3.49 1.88
C THR A 92 0.45 -2.29 0.99
N LEU A 93 0.17 -1.10 1.50
CA LEU A 93 0.47 0.17 0.84
C LEU A 93 1.52 0.94 1.63
N ASN A 94 2.52 1.41 0.89
CA ASN A 94 3.62 2.26 1.33
C ASN A 94 4.49 1.66 2.44
N THR A 95 5.65 2.28 2.65
CA THR A 95 6.45 2.08 3.86
C THR A 95 6.39 3.33 4.72
N TYR A 96 6.22 3.14 6.02
CA TYR A 96 6.33 4.19 7.02
C TYR A 96 7.61 5.02 6.80
N SER A 97 7.50 6.35 6.92
CA SER A 97 8.54 7.36 6.66
C SER A 97 9.18 7.37 5.26
N LYS A 98 8.67 6.56 4.32
CA LYS A 98 9.15 6.49 2.92
C LYS A 98 7.99 6.30 1.94
N VAL A 99 6.88 7.00 2.17
CA VAL A 99 5.64 6.87 1.40
C VAL A 99 5.91 7.13 -0.08
N GLY A 100 5.46 6.21 -0.93
CA GLY A 100 5.67 6.27 -2.37
C GLY A 100 7.14 6.14 -2.83
N TYR A 101 8.13 6.10 -1.94
CA TYR A 101 9.55 5.89 -2.30
C TYR A 101 9.98 4.42 -2.19
N GLU A 102 9.44 3.69 -1.21
CA GLU A 102 9.72 2.25 -1.01
C GLU A 102 8.42 1.48 -0.76
N HIS A 103 8.31 0.31 -1.40
CA HIS A 103 7.19 -0.63 -1.25
C HIS A 103 5.82 0.07 -1.37
N SER A 104 5.58 0.73 -2.51
CA SER A 104 4.36 1.53 -2.70
C SER A 104 3.13 0.64 -2.64
N LEU A 105 3.23 -0.56 -3.23
CA LEU A 105 2.23 -1.61 -3.14
C LEU A 105 2.95 -2.95 -3.08
N VAL A 106 2.63 -3.78 -2.10
CA VAL A 106 3.17 -5.16 -2.01
C VAL A 106 2.03 -6.13 -1.88
N ILE A 107 2.04 -7.16 -2.72
CA ILE A 107 1.09 -8.26 -2.70
C ILE A 107 1.75 -9.42 -1.97
N TYR A 108 1.05 -9.95 -0.98
CA TYR A 108 1.48 -11.10 -0.21
C TYR A 108 0.48 -12.24 -0.36
N ARG A 109 0.99 -13.47 -0.31
CA ARG A 109 0.18 -14.64 0.06
C ARG A 109 -0.18 -14.58 1.54
N ASP A 110 -1.16 -15.36 1.96
CA ASP A 110 -1.58 -15.46 3.36
C ASP A 110 -0.50 -15.96 4.34
N ASN A 111 0.57 -16.58 3.85
CA ASN A 111 1.73 -16.99 4.65
C ASN A 111 2.83 -15.92 4.75
N GLY A 112 2.66 -14.75 4.13
CA GLY A 112 3.67 -13.68 4.08
C GLY A 112 4.67 -13.77 2.92
N GLU A 113 4.54 -14.74 2.02
CA GLU A 113 5.34 -14.79 0.79
C GLU A 113 4.99 -13.61 -0.11
N VAL A 114 6.01 -12.86 -0.56
CA VAL A 114 5.83 -11.74 -1.50
C VAL A 114 5.54 -12.30 -2.89
N VAL A 115 4.37 -11.96 -3.44
CA VAL A 115 4.03 -12.23 -4.85
C VAL A 115 4.65 -11.16 -5.73
N ARG A 116 4.46 -9.88 -5.36
CA ARG A 116 4.96 -8.74 -6.12
C ARG A 116 5.17 -7.53 -5.21
N ASP A 117 6.25 -6.80 -5.45
CA ASP A 117 6.61 -5.57 -4.76
C ASP A 117 6.78 -4.47 -5.81
N PHE A 118 5.90 -3.46 -5.76
CA PHE A 118 5.86 -2.36 -6.71
C PHE A 118 6.47 -1.09 -6.11
N LYS A 119 7.35 -0.48 -6.89
CA LYS A 119 7.67 0.94 -6.77
C LYS A 119 6.53 1.77 -7.33
N LEU A 120 6.47 3.04 -6.94
CA LEU A 120 5.44 3.94 -7.46
C LEU A 120 5.54 4.10 -8.98
N GLU A 121 6.77 4.09 -9.50
CA GLU A 121 7.08 4.17 -10.92
C GLU A 121 6.64 2.95 -11.74
N ASP A 122 6.39 1.81 -11.08
CA ASP A 122 5.80 0.64 -11.75
C ASP A 122 4.29 0.81 -11.96
N LEU A 123 3.65 1.73 -11.23
CA LEU A 123 2.21 1.97 -11.27
C LEU A 123 1.86 3.28 -12.00
N LEU A 124 2.70 4.31 -11.85
CA LEU A 124 2.47 5.67 -12.34
C LEU A 124 3.67 6.20 -13.11
N THR A 125 3.40 6.97 -14.15
CA THR A 125 4.44 7.67 -14.90
C THR A 125 5.07 8.80 -14.07
N PRO A 126 6.32 9.20 -14.37
CA PRO A 126 6.94 10.35 -13.70
C PRO A 126 6.13 11.64 -13.77
N LYS A 127 5.38 11.83 -14.87
CA LYS A 127 4.49 12.98 -15.06
C LYS A 127 3.32 12.94 -14.07
N GLU A 128 2.63 11.80 -13.97
CA GLU A 128 1.51 11.63 -13.04
C GLU A 128 1.95 11.80 -11.58
N ILE A 129 3.11 11.24 -11.20
CA ILE A 129 3.67 11.40 -9.86
C ILE A 129 3.96 12.88 -9.56
N LYS A 130 4.49 13.64 -10.53
CA LYS A 130 4.79 15.06 -10.37
C LYS A 130 3.53 15.92 -10.28
N GLU A 131 2.51 15.61 -11.07
CA GLU A 131 1.30 16.43 -11.19
C GLU A 131 0.26 16.12 -10.11
N HIS A 132 0.23 14.89 -9.60
CA HIS A 132 -0.88 14.43 -8.75
C HIS A 132 -0.49 13.96 -7.35
N ALA A 133 0.77 13.57 -7.10
CA ALA A 133 1.19 13.21 -5.75
C ALA A 133 1.68 14.46 -5.00
N LEU A 134 1.17 14.69 -3.78
CA LEU A 134 1.78 15.67 -2.89
C LEU A 134 3.16 15.16 -2.48
N GLN A 135 4.20 15.97 -2.73
CA GLN A 135 5.58 15.60 -2.45
C GLN A 135 6.17 16.40 -1.29
N THR A 136 6.88 15.69 -0.43
CA THR A 136 7.70 16.24 0.66
C THR A 136 9.09 15.61 0.57
N VAL A 137 9.97 15.91 1.54
CA VAL A 137 11.33 15.36 1.55
C VAL A 137 11.34 13.82 1.61
N ALA A 138 10.40 13.23 2.35
CA ALA A 138 10.38 11.80 2.62
C ALA A 138 9.15 11.06 2.08
N SER A 139 8.19 11.78 1.47
CA SER A 139 6.92 11.20 1.02
C SER A 139 6.46 11.68 -0.35
N ARG A 140 5.82 10.76 -1.08
CA ARG A 140 5.02 11.01 -2.28
C ARG A 140 3.64 10.43 -2.02
N PHE A 141 2.72 11.25 -1.52
CA PHE A 141 1.38 10.83 -1.09
C PHE A 141 0.46 10.55 -2.29
N TRP A 142 0.73 9.44 -2.99
CA TRP A 142 0.05 9.04 -4.22
C TRP A 142 -1.33 8.41 -3.98
N ASP A 143 -1.53 7.84 -2.79
CA ASP A 143 -2.73 7.09 -2.38
C ASP A 143 -3.74 7.93 -1.58
N ALA A 144 -3.42 9.18 -1.24
CA ALA A 144 -4.21 10.02 -0.32
C ALA A 144 -5.69 10.20 -0.71
N SER A 145 -6.02 10.07 -2.00
CA SER A 145 -7.40 10.13 -2.49
C SER A 145 -7.71 9.02 -3.50
N ALA A 146 -6.84 8.02 -3.61
CA ALA A 146 -7.10 6.83 -4.39
C ALA A 146 -8.11 5.94 -3.65
N LYS A 147 -8.98 5.27 -4.40
CA LYS A 147 -9.89 4.26 -3.87
C LYS A 147 -9.38 2.88 -4.26
N PHE A 148 -9.55 1.93 -3.35
CA PHE A 148 -9.04 0.58 -3.46
C PHE A 148 -10.17 -0.41 -3.19
N ASP A 149 -10.47 -1.27 -4.17
CA ASP A 149 -11.55 -2.24 -4.07
C ASP A 149 -11.09 -3.60 -4.61
N PHE A 150 -11.43 -4.69 -3.91
CA PHE A 150 -11.18 -6.03 -4.44
C PHE A 150 -12.34 -6.48 -5.33
N VAL A 151 -12.00 -6.95 -6.53
CA VAL A 151 -12.95 -7.45 -7.52
C VAL A 151 -12.64 -8.89 -7.85
N ILE A 152 -13.65 -9.76 -7.75
CA ILE A 152 -13.59 -11.15 -8.19
C ILE A 152 -14.23 -11.22 -9.59
N PRO A 153 -13.46 -11.49 -10.66
CA PRO A 153 -14.02 -11.60 -12.00
C PRO A 153 -15.06 -12.72 -12.08
N LYS A 154 -16.03 -12.57 -13.00
CA LYS A 154 -16.96 -13.63 -13.36
C LYS A 154 -16.55 -14.25 -14.69
N VAL A 155 -16.49 -15.58 -14.73
CA VAL A 155 -16.18 -16.36 -15.93
C VAL A 155 -17.36 -17.22 -16.31
N GLU A 156 -17.61 -17.36 -17.62
CA GLU A 156 -18.62 -18.28 -18.13
C GLU A 156 -18.06 -19.71 -18.10
N ARG A 157 -18.79 -20.62 -17.46
CA ARG A 157 -18.49 -22.05 -17.45
C ARG A 157 -19.62 -22.82 -18.09
N THR A 158 -19.28 -23.95 -18.70
CA THR A 158 -20.25 -24.89 -19.26
C THR A 158 -20.26 -26.13 -18.38
N GLU A 159 -21.44 -26.59 -17.97
CA GLU A 159 -21.57 -27.84 -17.21
C GLU A 159 -21.02 -29.02 -18.03
N GLU A 160 -20.00 -29.70 -17.52
CA GLU A 160 -19.55 -30.96 -18.08
C GLU A 160 -20.57 -32.06 -17.74
N GLY A 161 -21.13 -32.72 -18.77
CA GLY A 161 -21.99 -33.89 -18.62
C GLY A 161 -23.49 -33.67 -18.79
N GLY A 162 -23.97 -32.46 -19.09
CA GLY A 162 -25.40 -32.22 -19.38
C GLY A 162 -25.65 -31.00 -20.26
N GLN A 163 -26.41 -31.18 -21.35
CA GLN A 163 -27.04 -30.19 -22.26
C GLN A 163 -26.33 -28.85 -22.63
N GLY A 164 -25.08 -28.61 -22.24
CA GLY A 164 -24.33 -27.39 -22.56
C GLY A 164 -24.85 -26.12 -21.87
N ARG A 165 -25.42 -26.22 -20.66
CA ARG A 165 -25.86 -25.02 -19.93
C ARG A 165 -24.67 -24.16 -19.52
N LYS A 166 -24.73 -22.89 -19.90
CA LYS A 166 -23.76 -21.86 -19.53
C LYS A 166 -24.18 -21.18 -18.24
N TYR A 167 -23.24 -21.01 -17.31
CA TYR A 167 -23.45 -20.29 -16.07
C TYR A 167 -22.26 -19.38 -15.75
N GLN A 168 -22.47 -18.35 -14.95
CA GLN A 168 -21.39 -17.49 -14.47
C GLN A 168 -20.86 -18.02 -13.14
N ALA A 169 -19.56 -18.29 -13.08
CA ALA A 169 -18.83 -18.62 -11.87
C ALA A 169 -17.92 -17.46 -11.48
N GLU A 170 -17.72 -17.25 -10.19
CA GLU A 170 -16.66 -16.37 -9.71
C GLU A 170 -15.29 -17.03 -9.93
N ASP A 171 -14.29 -16.23 -10.29
CA ASP A 171 -12.92 -16.65 -10.53
C ASP A 171 -11.99 -16.13 -9.41
N GLU A 172 -12.05 -16.82 -8.27
CA GLU A 172 -11.27 -16.47 -7.07
C GLU A 172 -9.76 -16.55 -7.29
N GLU A 173 -9.29 -17.28 -8.31
CA GLU A 173 -7.86 -17.30 -8.65
C GLU A 173 -7.38 -16.00 -9.29
N ASN A 174 -8.28 -15.26 -9.92
CA ASN A 174 -7.99 -14.03 -10.67
C ASN A 174 -8.52 -12.78 -9.95
N VAL A 175 -8.61 -12.81 -8.61
CA VAL A 175 -8.95 -11.61 -7.81
C VAL A 175 -8.03 -10.46 -8.19
N GLN A 176 -8.61 -9.27 -8.34
CA GLN A 176 -7.91 -8.03 -8.68
C GLN A 176 -8.10 -6.99 -7.58
N LEU A 177 -7.06 -6.21 -7.32
CA LEU A 177 -7.18 -4.94 -6.65
C LEU A 177 -7.42 -3.85 -7.69
N HIS A 178 -8.60 -3.25 -7.68
CA HIS A 178 -8.94 -2.09 -8.49
C HIS A 178 -8.49 -0.83 -7.76
N ILE A 179 -7.79 0.05 -8.48
CA ILE A 179 -7.29 1.32 -7.98
C ILE A 179 -7.90 2.43 -8.84
N VAL A 180 -8.68 3.32 -8.21
CA VAL A 180 -9.31 4.46 -8.86
C VAL A 180 -8.67 5.74 -8.33
N PHE A 181 -8.00 6.46 -9.21
CA PHE A 181 -7.34 7.71 -8.89
C PHE A 181 -8.29 8.91 -9.05
N PRO A 182 -8.14 9.98 -8.25
CA PRO A 182 -9.02 11.13 -8.29
C PRO A 182 -8.91 11.94 -9.60
N TRP A 183 -7.82 11.79 -10.35
CA TRP A 183 -7.61 12.44 -11.66
C TRP A 183 -8.14 11.61 -12.84
N GLY A 184 -8.90 10.54 -12.60
CA GLY A 184 -9.65 9.82 -13.64
C GLY A 184 -9.01 8.50 -14.11
N LYS A 185 -7.72 8.30 -13.84
CA LYS A 185 -7.03 7.02 -14.13
C LYS A 185 -7.59 5.88 -13.28
N GLN A 186 -7.68 4.70 -13.90
CA GLN A 186 -8.10 3.47 -13.24
C GLN A 186 -7.22 2.31 -13.70
N MET A 187 -6.84 1.45 -12.77
CA MET A 187 -6.08 0.24 -13.06
C MET A 187 -6.54 -0.91 -12.17
N ALA A 188 -6.24 -2.13 -12.61
CA ALA A 188 -6.40 -3.35 -11.85
C ALA A 188 -5.04 -4.03 -11.68
N VAL A 189 -4.78 -4.57 -10.50
CA VAL A 189 -3.60 -5.39 -10.22
C VAL A 189 -4.08 -6.78 -9.82
N ARG A 190 -3.76 -7.80 -10.61
CA ARG A 190 -4.13 -9.19 -10.30
C ARG A 190 -3.29 -9.73 -9.15
N LEU A 191 -3.92 -10.32 -8.14
CA LEU A 191 -3.21 -10.73 -6.92
C LEU A 191 -2.35 -11.98 -7.10
N LYS A 192 -2.66 -12.84 -8.08
CA LYS A 192 -1.95 -14.12 -8.31
C LYS A 192 -0.51 -13.93 -8.78
N ASP A 193 -0.24 -12.88 -9.56
CA ASP A 193 1.04 -12.66 -10.24
C ASP A 193 1.47 -11.18 -10.29
N GLY A 194 0.63 -10.26 -9.86
CA GLY A 194 0.90 -8.82 -9.94
C GLY A 194 0.79 -8.27 -11.36
N GLU A 195 0.03 -8.91 -12.27
CA GLU A 195 -0.22 -8.29 -13.57
C GLU A 195 -1.01 -6.99 -13.40
N VAL A 196 -0.53 -5.90 -14.02
CA VAL A 196 -1.18 -4.59 -14.01
C VAL A 196 -1.90 -4.37 -15.33
N THR A 197 -3.19 -4.04 -15.26
CA THR A 197 -4.01 -3.66 -16.41
C THR A 197 -4.53 -2.25 -16.21
N VAL A 198 -4.28 -1.35 -17.16
CA VAL A 198 -4.92 -0.03 -17.16
C VAL A 198 -6.34 -0.18 -17.67
N LEU A 199 -7.32 0.15 -16.83
CA LEU A 199 -8.74 0.08 -17.17
C LEU A 199 -9.21 1.37 -17.85
N LYS A 200 -8.62 2.52 -17.45
CA LYS A 200 -8.93 3.84 -17.99
C LYS A 200 -7.73 4.78 -17.78
N GLU A 201 -7.33 5.52 -18.82
CA GLU A 201 -6.34 6.60 -18.67
C GLU A 201 -6.98 7.91 -18.19
N ALA A 202 -6.15 8.81 -17.66
CA ALA A 202 -6.54 10.14 -17.16
C ALA A 202 -7.10 11.06 -18.26
#